data_AF-S4NQZ7-F1
#
_entry.id   AF-S4NQZ7-F1
#
_cell.length_a   1.000
_cell.length_b   1.000
_cell.length_c   1.000
_cell.angle_alpha   90.00
_cell.angle_beta   90.00
_cell.angle_gamma   90.00
#
_symmetry.space_group_name_H-M   'P 1'
#
loop_
_entity.id
_entity.type
_entity.pdbx_description
1 polymer ?
#
loop_
_entity_poly.entity_id
_entity_poly.type
_entity_poly.pdbx_seq_one_letter_code
_entity_poly.pdbx_strand_id
1 'polypeptide(L)'
;RYWHHGCLKCTCCGQALADMGRSFYFKGGMILCKSDYTRMFGSSGACAACGQAIPASEFVMRTNAPQQPLHVFHIKCFACSKC
;
A
#
# COMPACT_ATOMS: atom_id res chain seq x y z
N ARG A 1 -3.45 26.05 -7.76
CA ARG A 1 -3.60 26.35 -6.31
C ARG A 1 -2.20 26.50 -5.74
N TYR A 2 -1.96 27.51 -4.89
CA TYR A 2 -0.66 27.75 -4.25
C TYR A 2 -0.75 27.40 -2.77
N TRP A 3 0.32 26.82 -2.21
CA TRP A 3 0.39 26.41 -0.82
C TRP A 3 1.69 26.91 -0.22
N HIS A 4 1.64 27.36 1.04
CA HIS A 4 2.87 27.58 1.80
C HIS A 4 3.54 26.23 2.08
N HIS A 5 4.86 26.21 2.08
CA HIS A 5 5.68 25.03 2.32
C HIS A 5 5.26 24.27 3.58
N GLY A 6 5.00 24.98 4.68
CA GLY A 6 4.59 24.40 5.96
C GLY A 6 3.10 24.10 6.11
N CYS A 7 2.25 24.48 5.16
CA CYS A 7 0.79 24.24 5.22
C CYS A 7 0.39 22.98 4.45
N LEU A 8 1.16 22.57 3.43
CA LEU A 8 0.89 21.36 2.67
C LEU A 8 1.46 20.14 3.40
N LYS A 9 0.64 19.52 4.26
CA LYS A 9 1.03 18.39 5.09
C LYS A 9 0.14 17.18 4.87
N CYS A 10 0.69 15.98 5.07
CA CYS A 10 -0.10 14.76 5.10
C CYS A 10 -1.05 14.79 6.31
N THR A 11 -2.34 14.55 6.08
CA THR A 11 -3.35 14.47 7.14
C THR A 11 -3.08 13.33 8.12
N CYS A 12 -2.45 12.23 7.68
CA CYS A 12 -2.17 11.08 8.54
C CYS A 12 -0.86 11.19 9.34
N CYS A 13 0.25 11.56 8.71
CA CYS A 13 1.56 11.58 9.37
C CYS A 13 2.07 12.98 9.73
N GLY A 14 1.37 14.05 9.33
CA GLY A 14 1.71 15.44 9.66
C GLY A 14 2.94 16.02 8.95
N GLN A 15 3.68 15.19 8.21
CA GLN A 15 4.89 15.58 7.51
C GLN A 15 4.58 16.57 6.37
N ALA A 16 5.47 17.52 6.17
CA ALA A 16 5.38 18.45 5.05
C ALA A 16 5.63 17.71 3.74
N LEU A 17 4.65 17.76 2.84
CA LEU A 17 4.70 17.03 1.58
C LEU A 17 5.69 17.65 0.61
N ALA A 18 5.98 18.94 0.78
CA ALA A 18 6.99 19.65 0.00
C ALA A 18 8.40 19.05 0.17
N ASP A 19 8.70 18.45 1.34
CA ASP A 19 10.00 17.79 1.61
C ASP A 19 10.06 16.36 1.04
N MET A 20 8.90 15.71 0.84
CA MET A 20 8.82 14.31 0.37
C MET A 20 8.79 14.17 -1.15
N GLY A 21 8.47 15.25 -1.87
CA GLY A 21 8.44 15.26 -3.33
C GLY A 21 7.43 16.26 -3.91
N ARG A 22 7.22 16.16 -5.22
CA ARG A 22 6.35 17.09 -5.97
C ARG A 22 4.90 16.62 -6.11
N SER A 23 4.56 15.45 -5.58
CA SER A 23 3.24 14.84 -5.74
C SER A 23 2.64 14.45 -4.40
N PHE A 24 1.33 14.61 -4.30
CA PHE A 24 0.51 14.21 -3.18
C PHE A 24 -0.81 13.63 -3.69
N TYR A 25 -1.52 12.92 -2.82
CA TYR A 25 -2.81 12.32 -3.16
C TYR A 25 -3.93 13.05 -2.43
N PHE A 26 -5.04 13.33 -3.12
CA PHE A 26 -6.24 13.90 -2.52
C PHE A 26 -7.39 12.91 -2.64
N LYS A 27 -7.89 12.41 -1.51
CA LYS A 27 -8.99 11.42 -1.49
C LYS A 27 -9.79 11.55 -0.19
N GLY A 28 -11.12 11.56 -0.30
CA GLY A 28 -12.01 11.67 0.86
C GLY A 28 -11.81 12.95 1.69
N GLY A 29 -11.44 14.06 1.04
CA GLY A 29 -11.14 15.33 1.72
C GLY A 29 -9.77 15.38 2.42
N MET A 30 -8.99 14.30 2.37
CA MET A 30 -7.66 14.23 2.99
C MET A 30 -6.56 14.45 1.96
N ILE A 31 -5.48 15.13 2.37
CA ILE A 31 -4.25 15.27 1.61
C ILE A 31 -3.24 14.26 2.19
N LEU A 32 -2.77 13.32 1.39
CA LEU A 32 -1.96 12.19 1.86
C LEU A 32 -0.64 12.07 1.12
N CYS A 33 0.39 11.64 1.84
CA CYS A 33 1.63 11.18 1.23
C CYS A 33 1.39 9.85 0.50
N LYS A 34 2.32 9.47 -0.39
CA LYS A 34 2.25 8.20 -1.13
C LYS A 34 2.07 7.00 -0.21
N SER A 35 2.84 6.94 0.88
CA SER A 35 2.82 5.82 1.82
C SER A 35 1.49 5.67 2.54
N ASP A 36 0.94 6.75 3.09
CA ASP A 36 -0.36 6.72 3.77
C ASP A 36 -1.52 6.49 2.79
N TYR A 37 -1.43 7.07 1.59
CA TYR A 37 -2.39 6.79 0.53
C TYR A 37 -2.40 5.30 0.18
N THR A 38 -1.24 4.69 -0.06
CA THR A 38 -1.13 3.26 -0.35
C THR A 38 -1.62 2.42 0.82
N ARG A 39 -1.27 2.77 2.06
CA ARG A 39 -1.71 2.04 3.25
C ARG A 39 -3.23 2.05 3.43
N MET A 40 -3.89 3.18 3.18
CA MET A 40 -5.33 3.34 3.38
C MET A 40 -6.19 2.92 2.19
N PHE A 41 -5.70 3.18 0.98
CA PHE A 41 -6.49 3.05 -0.26
C PHE A 41 -5.83 2.19 -1.33
N GLY A 42 -4.64 1.66 -1.06
CA GLY A 42 -4.02 0.67 -1.93
C GLY A 42 -4.76 -0.66 -1.87
N SER A 43 -4.55 -1.47 -2.90
CA SER A 43 -5.13 -2.81 -2.97
C SER A 43 -4.53 -3.71 -1.89
N SER A 44 -5.30 -3.99 -0.85
CA SER A 44 -4.99 -5.06 0.11
C SER A 44 -5.51 -6.40 -0.43
N GLY A 45 -4.91 -7.49 0.04
CA GLY A 45 -5.31 -8.85 -0.30
C GLY A 45 -5.28 -9.74 0.92
N ALA A 46 -5.71 -11.00 0.79
CA ALA A 46 -5.54 -12.00 1.84
C ALA A 46 -4.50 -13.02 1.41
N CYS A 47 -3.62 -13.42 2.32
CA CYS A 47 -2.63 -14.43 2.03
C CYS A 47 -3.29 -15.81 1.87
N ALA A 48 -3.09 -16.47 0.74
CA ALA A 48 -3.69 -17.77 0.46
C ALA A 48 -3.13 -18.92 1.34
N ALA A 49 -1.99 -18.72 2.02
CA ALA A 49 -1.41 -19.71 2.92
C ALA A 49 -1.85 -19.54 4.39
N CYS A 50 -1.85 -18.32 4.93
CA CYS A 50 -2.19 -18.08 6.34
C CYS A 50 -3.55 -17.41 6.57
N GLY A 51 -4.26 -17.01 5.51
CA GLY A 51 -5.56 -16.34 5.56
C GLY A 51 -5.53 -14.89 6.07
N GLN A 52 -4.38 -14.41 6.57
CA GLN A 52 -4.26 -13.07 7.12
C GLN A 52 -4.28 -12.00 6.04
N ALA A 53 -4.80 -10.82 6.39
CA ALA A 53 -4.80 -9.65 5.53
C ALA A 53 -3.36 -9.18 5.29
N ILE A 54 -3.03 -8.93 4.02
CA ILE A 54 -1.78 -8.36 3.57
C ILE A 54 -1.99 -6.85 3.41
N PRO A 55 -1.24 -6.01 4.17
CA PRO A 55 -1.22 -4.58 3.96
C PRO A 55 -0.80 -4.22 2.53
N ALA A 56 -1.44 -3.20 1.95
CA ALA A 56 -1.09 -2.72 0.61
C ALA A 56 0.34 -2.14 0.49
N SER A 57 1.00 -1.87 1.63
CA SER A 57 2.39 -1.43 1.70
C SER A 57 3.40 -2.59 1.77
N GLU A 58 2.97 -3.83 1.97
CA GLU A 58 3.85 -4.99 2.09
C GLU A 58 4.14 -5.61 0.72
N PHE A 59 5.36 -6.15 0.55
CA PHE A 59 5.70 -6.92 -0.64
C PHE A 59 5.04 -8.31 -0.60
N VAL A 60 4.58 -8.77 -1.76
CA VAL A 60 3.86 -10.05 -1.89
C VAL A 60 4.42 -10.90 -3.01
N MET A 61 4.26 -12.21 -2.88
CA MET A 61 4.42 -13.14 -3.99
C MET A 61 3.06 -13.34 -4.68
N ARG A 62 3.07 -13.33 -6.02
CA ARG A 62 1.90 -13.56 -6.86
C ARG A 62 2.13 -14.78 -7.72
N THR A 63 1.22 -15.75 -7.67
CA THR A 63 1.26 -16.90 -8.56
C THR A 63 0.18 -16.76 -9.61
N ASN A 64 0.59 -16.70 -10.88
CA ASN A 64 -0.31 -16.75 -12.02
C ASN A 64 -0.19 -18.14 -12.65
N ALA A 65 -1.17 -19.01 -12.39
CA ALA A 65 -1.29 -20.29 -13.08
C ALA A 65 -2.40 -20.20 -14.14
N PRO A 66 -2.22 -20.81 -15.33
CA PRO A 66 -3.27 -20.92 -16.33
C PRO A 66 -4.53 -21.53 -15.70
N GLN A 67 -5.70 -20.94 -15.96
CA GLN A 67 -7.01 -21.37 -15.46
C GLN A 67 -7.21 -21.33 -13.93
N GLN A 68 -6.38 -20.63 -13.16
CA GLN A 68 -6.55 -20.47 -11.70
C GLN A 68 -6.69 -18.99 -11.30
N PRO A 69 -7.41 -18.68 -10.20
CA PRO A 69 -7.45 -17.32 -9.67
C PRO A 69 -6.07 -16.86 -9.21
N LEU A 70 -5.85 -15.54 -9.24
CA LEU A 70 -4.62 -14.94 -8.72
C LEU A 70 -4.49 -15.23 -7.23
N HIS A 71 -3.50 -16.03 -6.83
CA HIS A 71 -3.16 -16.21 -5.42
C HIS A 71 -2.02 -15.27 -5.01
N VAL A 72 -2.21 -14.65 -3.85
CA VAL A 72 -1.24 -13.75 -3.22
C VAL A 72 -0.76 -14.36 -1.91
N PHE A 73 0.54 -14.24 -1.64
CA PHE A 73 1.18 -14.77 -0.44
C PHE A 73 2.08 -13.70 0.18
N HIS A 74 2.19 -13.70 1.51
CA HIS A 74 3.32 -13.03 2.17
C HIS A 74 4.62 -13.68 1.69
N ILE A 75 5.71 -12.92 1.62
CA ILE A 75 7.03 -13.45 1.23
C ILE A 75 7.41 -14.65 2.10
N LYS A 76 7.20 -14.55 3.42
CA LYS A 76 7.49 -15.63 4.39
C LYS A 76 6.55 -16.85 4.28
N CYS A 77 5.37 -16.68 3.69
CA CYS A 77 4.38 -17.74 3.56
C CYS A 77 4.46 -18.45 2.21
N PHE A 78 5.27 -17.94 1.28
CA PHE A 78 5.51 -18.56 -0.01
C PHE A 78 6.59 -19.64 0.13
N ALA A 79 6.17 -20.80 0.62
CA ALA A 79 7.02 -21.97 0.81
C ALA A 79 6.36 -23.21 0.17
N CYS A 80 7.17 -24.25 -0.06
CA CYS A 80 6.65 -25.51 -0.56
C CYS A 80 5.77 -26.17 0.51
N SER A 81 4.66 -26.80 0.09
CA SER A 81 3.79 -27.52 1.03
C SER A 81 4.36 -28.88 1.46
N LYS A 82 5.46 -29.30 0.84
CA LYS A 82 6.10 -30.61 1.08
C LYS A 82 7.46 -30.53 1.78
N CYS A 83 8.20 -29.43 1.61
CA CYS A 83 9.55 -29.25 2.15
C CYS A 83 9.78 -27.79 2.55
#